data_AF-A0A1T3NY89-F1
#
_entry.id   AF-A0A1T3NY89-F1
#
_cell.length_a   1.000
_cell.length_b   1.000
_cell.length_c   1.000
_cell.angle_alpha   90.00
_cell.angle_beta   90.00
_cell.angle_gamma   90.00
#
_symmetry.space_group_name_H-M   'P 1'
#
loop_
_entity.id
_entity.type
_entity.pdbx_description
1 polymer ?
#
loop_
_entity_poly.entity_id
_entity_poly.type
_entity_poly.pdbx_seq_one_letter_code
_entity_poly.pdbx_strand_id
1 'polypeptide(L)'
;MNTDIEPAPAPWAIGDYVTIRIHDDGRRDRGTIISMDHDGTQWMATIENIIIRLGTETLPAADLLAWDHGCTRFDDYGVIAP
;
A
#
# COMPACT_ATOMS: atom_id res chain seq x y z
N MET A 1 -2.88 26.77 -26.33
CA MET A 1 -3.19 25.32 -26.39
C MET A 1 -3.30 24.88 -24.94
N ASN A 2 -4.51 24.57 -24.46
CA ASN A 2 -4.65 23.88 -23.18
C ASN A 2 -4.26 22.43 -23.45
N THR A 3 -3.06 22.05 -23.04
CA THR A 3 -2.75 20.64 -22.81
C THR A 3 -3.51 20.24 -21.56
N ASP A 4 -4.72 19.70 -21.73
CA ASP A 4 -5.34 18.83 -20.74
C ASP A 4 -4.40 17.65 -20.54
N ILE A 5 -3.48 17.79 -19.58
CA ILE A 5 -2.61 16.72 -19.16
C ILE A 5 -3.49 15.83 -18.28
N GLU A 6 -4.08 14.80 -18.88
CA GLU A 6 -4.71 13.75 -18.10
C GLU A 6 -3.66 13.18 -17.13
N PRO A 7 -4.03 12.95 -15.85
CA PRO A 7 -3.11 12.38 -14.89
C PRO A 7 -2.62 11.02 -15.41
N ALA A 8 -1.34 10.73 -15.19
CA ALA A 8 -0.78 9.41 -15.46
C ALA A 8 -1.66 8.34 -14.77
N PRO A 9 -1.83 7.14 -15.35
CA PRO A 9 -2.70 6.12 -14.78
C PRO A 9 -2.31 5.78 -13.33
N ALA A 10 -3.31 5.43 -12.52
CA ALA A 10 -3.10 5.02 -11.14
C ALA A 10 -2.12 3.83 -11.06
N PRO A 11 -1.11 3.88 -10.17
CA PRO A 11 -0.10 2.82 -10.06
C PRO A 11 -0.63 1.53 -9.41
N TRP A 12 -1.79 1.59 -8.75
CA TRP A 12 -2.42 0.47 -8.06
C TRP A 12 -3.91 0.42 -8.36
N ALA A 13 -4.50 -0.77 -8.23
CA ALA A 13 -5.93 -0.99 -8.35
C ALA A 13 -6.61 -1.11 -6.98
N ILE A 14 -7.89 -0.73 -6.93
CA ILE A 14 -8.74 -1.05 -5.78
C ILE A 14 -8.81 -2.57 -5.61
N GLY A 15 -8.57 -3.05 -4.40
CA GLY A 15 -8.46 -4.47 -4.07
C GLY A 15 -7.02 -5.01 -4.05
N ASP A 16 -6.03 -4.23 -4.49
CA ASP A 16 -4.62 -4.63 -4.36
C ASP A 16 -4.21 -4.70 -2.89
N TYR A 17 -3.47 -5.75 -2.56
CA TYR A 17 -2.82 -5.92 -1.26
C TYR A 17 -1.45 -5.26 -1.30
N VAL A 18 -1.19 -4.38 -0.34
CA VAL A 18 0.04 -3.59 -0.26
C VAL A 18 0.68 -3.65 1.12
N THR A 19 2.00 -3.44 1.15
CA THR A 19 2.74 -3.18 2.39
C THR A 19 2.80 -1.67 2.61
N ILE A 20 2.31 -1.21 3.77
CA ILE A 20 2.19 0.20 4.15
C ILE A 20 3.48 0.71 4.80
N ARG A 21 4.04 -0.07 5.74
CA ARG A 21 5.22 0.30 6.51
C ARG A 21 6.04 -0.93 6.84
N ILE A 22 7.35 -0.78 6.78
CA ILE A 22 8.30 -1.72 7.38
C ILE A 22 8.83 -1.04 8.64
N HIS A 23 8.58 -1.64 9.79
CA HIS A 23 9.09 -1.20 11.09
C HIS A 23 10.55 -1.66 11.24
N ASP A 24 11.31 -0.98 12.10
CA ASP A 24 12.73 -1.29 12.35
C ASP A 24 12.94 -2.70 12.93
N ASP A 25 11.89 -3.28 13.53
CA ASP A 25 11.86 -4.67 14.03
C ASP A 25 11.55 -5.70 12.93
N GLY A 26 11.43 -5.26 11.68
CA GLY A 26 11.11 -6.09 10.52
C GLY A 26 9.62 -6.38 10.35
N ARG A 27 8.74 -5.85 11.23
CA ARG A 27 7.30 -6.02 11.09
C ARG A 27 6.80 -5.23 9.89
N ARG A 28 5.89 -5.83 9.13
CA ARG A 28 5.28 -5.20 7.95
C ARG A 28 3.81 -4.96 8.22
N ASP A 29 3.39 -3.71 8.22
CA ASP A 29 1.95 -3.38 8.23
C ASP A 29 1.39 -3.55 6.83
N ARG A 30 0.23 -4.21 6.73
CA ARG A 30 -0.40 -4.58 5.46
C ARG A 30 -1.80 -4.02 5.40
N GLY A 31 -2.26 -3.74 4.18
CA GLY A 31 -3.64 -3.35 3.96
C GLY A 31 -4.11 -3.62 2.54
N THR A 32 -5.40 -3.38 2.32
CA THR A 32 -6.04 -3.43 1.00
C THR A 32 -6.38 -2.02 0.56
N ILE A 33 -6.09 -1.69 -0.68
CA ILE A 33 -6.52 -0.41 -1.26
C ILE A 33 -8.03 -0.43 -1.45
N ILE A 34 -8.72 0.53 -0.85
CA ILE A 34 -10.19 0.68 -0.97
C ILE A 34 -10.58 1.89 -1.82
N SER A 35 -9.69 2.87 -1.99
CA SER A 35 -9.85 3.95 -2.97
C SER A 35 -8.51 4.47 -3.47
N MET A 36 -8.53 5.07 -4.66
CA MET A 36 -7.41 5.75 -5.30
C MET A 36 -7.92 7.07 -5.87
N ASP A 37 -7.29 8.18 -5.48
CA ASP A 37 -7.66 9.53 -5.88
C ASP A 37 -6.42 10.30 -6.33
N HIS A 38 -6.55 11.17 -7.33
CA HIS A 38 -5.47 12.05 -7.77
C HIS A 38 -5.74 13.48 -7.27
N ASP A 39 -4.85 14.05 -6.45
CA ASP A 39 -5.05 15.37 -5.85
C ASP A 39 -4.64 16.55 -6.79
N GLY A 40 -4.19 16.22 -8.01
CA GLY A 40 -3.65 17.17 -8.99
C GLY A 40 -2.13 17.18 -9.04
N THR A 41 -1.45 16.60 -8.04
CA THR A 41 0.02 16.48 -7.98
C THR A 41 0.46 15.02 -7.92
N GLN A 42 -0.25 14.17 -7.19
CA GLN A 42 0.07 12.77 -7.00
C GLN A 42 -1.16 11.90 -6.77
N TRP A 43 -0.97 10.59 -6.90
CA TRP A 43 -1.96 9.59 -6.51
C TRP A 43 -1.92 9.35 -5.00
N MET A 44 -3.10 9.39 -4.38
CA MET A 44 -3.37 9.10 -2.98
C MET A 44 -4.16 7.80 -2.88
N ALA A 45 -3.70 6.89 -2.04
CA ALA A 45 -4.37 5.62 -1.78
C ALA A 45 -5.01 5.66 -0.39
N THR A 46 -6.28 5.28 -0.29
CA THR A 46 -6.90 4.95 1.01
C THR A 46 -6.86 3.45 1.21
N ILE A 47 -6.36 3.04 2.38
CA ILE A 47 -6.00 1.67 2.67
C ILE A 47 -6.70 1.23 3.95
N GLU A 48 -7.37 0.08 3.89
CA GLU A 48 -7.89 -0.61 5.07
C GLU A 48 -6.78 -1.50 5.66
N ASN A 49 -6.38 -1.23 6.91
CA ASN A 49 -5.28 -1.96 7.58
C ASN A 49 -5.75 -3.33 8.10
N ILE A 50 -5.01 -4.39 7.78
CA ILE A 50 -5.38 -5.79 8.07
C ILE A 50 -4.73 -6.32 9.37
N ILE A 51 -3.53 -5.84 9.73
CA ILE A 51 -2.72 -6.44 10.81
C ILE A 51 -3.00 -5.78 12.16
N ILE A 52 -3.53 -4.57 12.15
CA ILE A 52 -3.92 -3.83 13.34
C ILE A 52 -5.31 -3.32 13.03
N ARG A 53 -6.31 -3.64 13.88
CA ARG A 53 -7.69 -3.13 13.75
C ARG A 53 -7.76 -1.59 13.96
N LEU A 54 -7.01 -0.82 13.19
CA LEU A 54 -6.78 0.61 13.35
C LEU A 54 -7.57 1.49 12.38
N GLY A 55 -8.39 0.90 11.51
CA GLY A 55 -9.23 1.64 10.57
C GLY A 55 -8.53 1.92 9.23
N THR A 56 -8.90 3.02 8.59
CA THR A 56 -8.44 3.40 7.26
C THR A 56 -7.41 4.53 7.33
N GLU A 57 -6.36 4.45 6.50
CA GLU A 57 -5.34 5.49 6.37
C GLU A 57 -5.23 5.94 4.91
N THR A 58 -4.94 7.23 4.68
CA THR A 58 -4.70 7.78 3.33
C THR A 58 -3.27 8.27 3.22
N LEU A 59 -2.53 7.76 2.23
CA LEU A 59 -1.10 8.07 2.03
C LEU A 59 -0.74 8.11 0.54
N PRO A 60 0.40 8.73 0.17
CA PRO A 60 0.88 8.76 -1.21
C PRO A 60 1.09 7.35 -1.74
N ALA A 61 0.56 7.07 -2.94
CA ALA A 61 0.67 5.76 -3.58
C ALA A 61 2.12 5.38 -3.91
N ALA A 62 3.02 6.36 -3.97
CA ALA A 62 4.46 6.17 -4.16
C ALA A 62 5.16 5.55 -2.94
N ASP A 63 4.58 5.68 -1.74
CA ASP A 63 5.13 5.12 -0.51
C ASP A 63 4.71 3.65 -0.30
N LEU A 64 3.82 3.13 -1.16
CA LEU A 64 3.34 1.76 -1.10
C LEU A 64 4.31 0.80 -1.77
N LEU A 65 4.47 -0.36 -1.14
CA LEU A 65 5.25 -1.46 -1.69
C LEU A 65 4.34 -2.59 -2.13
N ALA A 66 4.65 -3.16 -3.29
CA ALA A 66 3.96 -4.33 -3.82
C ALA A 66 4.03 -5.43 -2.77
N TRP A 67 2.90 -6.12 -2.57
CA TRP A 67 2.95 -7.33 -1.80
C TRP A 67 3.71 -8.40 -2.61
N ASP A 68 4.96 -8.64 -2.24
CA ASP A 68 5.71 -9.77 -2.76
C ASP A 68 5.15 -11.06 -2.14
N HIS A 69 4.61 -11.93 -2.99
CA HIS A 69 4.16 -13.28 -2.63
C HIS A 69 5.35 -14.22 -2.33
N GLY A 70 6.59 -13.77 -2.56
CA GLY A 70 7.81 -14.52 -2.26
C GLY A 70 8.17 -14.53 -0.78
N CYS A 71 7.67 -15.52 -0.02
CA CYS A 71 8.07 -15.89 1.35
C CYS A 71 8.01 -14.75 2.40
N THR A 72 7.16 -14.82 3.41
CA THR A 72 7.37 -15.73 4.56
C THR A 72 6.00 -16.08 5.12
N ARG A 73 5.77 -17.38 5.31
CA ARG A 73 4.72 -17.88 6.19
C ARG A 73 5.06 -17.35 7.59
N PHE A 74 4.35 -16.30 8.03
CA PHE A 74 4.42 -15.84 9.41
C PHE A 74 3.40 -16.66 10.19
N ASP A 75 3.82 -17.79 10.73
CA ASP A 75 3.34 -18.18 12.05
C ASP A 75 3.79 -17.11 13.07
N ASP A 76 3.02 -16.93 14.14
CA ASP A 76 3.08 -15.81 15.10
C ASP A 76 4.43 -15.59 15.84
N TYR A 77 5.54 -16.21 15.40
CA TYR A 77 6.83 -16.17 16.07
C TYR A 77 8.01 -16.10 15.07
N GLY A 78 8.40 -14.88 14.72
CA GLY A 78 9.76 -14.60 14.23
C GLY A 78 10.04 -14.96 12.78
N VAL A 79 10.81 -14.09 12.14
CA VAL A 79 11.27 -14.19 10.75
C VAL A 79 12.00 -15.50 10.51
N ILE A 80 11.54 -16.30 9.55
CA ILE A 80 12.34 -17.36 8.92
C ILE A 80 12.68 -16.90 7.49
N ALA A 81 13.93 -16.46 7.32
CA ALA A 81 14.57 -16.40 6.00
C ALA A 81 14.86 -17.84 5.53
N PRO A 82 14.91 -18.10 4.19
CA PRO A 82 15.01 -19.44 3.62
C PRO A 82 16.20 -20.27 4.13
#